data_AF-C1N4X2-F1
#
_entry.id   AF-C1N4X2-F1
#
_cell.length_a   1.000
_cell.length_b   1.000
_cell.length_c   1.000
_cell.angle_alpha   90.00
_cell.angle_beta   90.00
_cell.angle_gamma   90.00
#
_symmetry.space_group_name_H-M   'P 1'
#
loop_
_entity.id
_entity.type
_entity.pdbx_description
1 polymer ?
#
loop_
_entity_poly.entity_id
_entity_poly.type
_entity_poly.pdbx_seq_one_letter_code
_entity_poly.pdbx_strand_id
1 'polypeptide(L)'
;MTKTSLASVALLTEAEAARAFNMGTTRFKARCRTLGIARWPYRKLMSLKNLYYDLTVHLKRALDGNDVDMEERARAMMEEIKTYAALLESDLSLLNSFYNGKKAWPDHILKIRQTIYKKRHAEVLVNKKIAAKNAKSEQVAARAFSDASDFDSRDDDRLSDDDSMQTDRDGAGIEEYAHEWWQLALEEPNFAIA
;
A
#
# COMPACT_ATOMS: atom_id res chain seq x y z
N MET A 1 -19.29 -22.98 9.43
CA MET A 1 -18.40 -22.19 8.55
C MET A 1 -19.10 -21.94 7.22
N THR A 2 -19.63 -20.73 7.05
CA THR A 2 -20.31 -20.23 5.85
C THR A 2 -19.35 -19.37 5.01
N LYS A 3 -19.72 -19.03 3.77
CA LYS A 3 -18.91 -18.14 2.92
C LYS A 3 -18.75 -16.74 3.52
N THR A 4 -19.82 -16.18 4.11
CA THR A 4 -19.80 -14.87 4.77
C THR A 4 -18.87 -14.85 5.99
N SER A 5 -18.89 -15.92 6.80
CA SER A 5 -17.97 -16.06 7.92
C SER A 5 -16.51 -16.17 7.47
N LEU A 6 -16.25 -16.71 6.28
CA LEU A 6 -14.92 -16.71 5.68
C LEU A 6 -14.49 -15.32 5.19
N ALA A 7 -15.42 -14.51 4.70
CA ALA A 7 -15.15 -13.17 4.22
C ALA A 7 -14.59 -12.28 5.33
N SER A 8 -15.15 -12.36 6.54
CA SER A 8 -14.71 -11.52 7.66
C SER A 8 -13.27 -11.76 8.10
N VAL A 9 -12.70 -12.94 7.84
CA VAL A 9 -11.30 -13.26 8.14
C VAL A 9 -10.40 -13.26 6.91
N ALA A 10 -10.92 -12.88 5.74
CA ALA A 10 -10.21 -13.01 4.47
C ALA A 10 -8.97 -12.10 4.35
N LEU A 11 -8.93 -11.04 5.16
CA LEU A 11 -7.79 -10.14 5.31
C LEU A 11 -6.71 -10.67 6.24
N LEU A 12 -6.91 -11.82 6.90
CA LEU A 12 -5.90 -12.48 7.72
C LEU A 12 -5.12 -13.50 6.92
N THR A 13 -3.91 -13.83 7.39
CA THR A 13 -3.13 -14.92 6.77
C THR A 13 -3.84 -16.26 6.91
N GLU A 14 -3.50 -17.25 6.07
CA GLU A 14 -4.13 -18.59 6.14
C GLU A 14 -4.02 -19.21 7.54
N ALA A 15 -2.87 -19.01 8.20
CA ALA A 15 -2.63 -19.51 9.55
C ALA A 15 -3.51 -18.80 10.59
N GLU A 16 -3.63 -17.49 10.52
CA GLU A 16 -4.47 -16.70 11.43
C GLU A 16 -5.95 -16.97 11.23
N ALA A 17 -6.41 -17.04 9.99
CA ALA A 17 -7.78 -17.39 9.68
C ALA A 17 -8.12 -18.80 10.20
N ALA A 18 -7.22 -19.76 10.04
CA ALA A 18 -7.40 -21.11 10.58
C ALA A 18 -7.46 -21.11 12.13
N ARG A 19 -6.62 -20.31 12.79
CA ARG A 19 -6.65 -20.08 14.25
C ARG A 19 -7.96 -19.45 14.70
N ALA A 20 -8.48 -18.46 13.98
CA ALA A 20 -9.76 -17.82 14.29
C ALA A 20 -10.95 -18.81 14.28
N PHE A 21 -10.84 -19.89 13.49
CA PHE A 21 -11.82 -20.99 13.45
C PHE A 21 -11.45 -22.19 14.34
N ASN A 22 -10.43 -22.08 15.19
CA ASN A 22 -9.93 -23.16 16.05
C ASN A 22 -9.65 -24.45 15.27
N MET A 23 -9.05 -24.34 14.08
CA MET A 23 -8.74 -25.48 13.23
C MET A 23 -7.32 -25.44 12.67
N GLY A 24 -6.76 -26.62 12.39
CA GLY A 24 -5.50 -26.73 11.67
C GLY A 24 -5.62 -26.27 10.22
N THR A 25 -4.55 -25.67 9.67
CA THR A 25 -4.50 -25.13 8.30
C THR A 25 -4.89 -26.15 7.21
N THR A 26 -4.55 -27.43 7.41
CA THR A 26 -4.94 -28.52 6.50
C THR A 26 -6.46 -28.70 6.44
N ARG A 27 -7.14 -28.72 7.60
CA ARG A 27 -8.61 -28.83 7.67
C ARG A 27 -9.27 -27.56 7.14
N PHE A 28 -8.72 -26.40 7.47
CA PHE A 28 -9.18 -25.11 6.95
C PHE A 28 -9.18 -25.07 5.41
N LYS A 29 -8.05 -25.39 4.78
CA LYS A 29 -7.94 -25.46 3.31
C LYS A 29 -8.92 -26.46 2.69
N ALA A 30 -9.06 -27.64 3.28
CA ALA A 30 -10.02 -28.62 2.79
C ALA A 30 -11.44 -28.02 2.81
N ARG A 31 -11.81 -27.33 3.90
CA ARG A 31 -13.11 -26.68 4.01
C ARG A 31 -13.27 -25.51 3.03
N CYS A 32 -12.25 -24.67 2.85
CA CYS A 32 -12.25 -23.61 1.84
C CYS A 32 -12.50 -24.16 0.43
N ARG A 33 -11.85 -25.27 0.07
CA ARG A 33 -12.06 -25.92 -1.24
C ARG A 33 -13.48 -26.44 -1.41
N THR A 34 -14.10 -27.02 -0.37
CA THR A 34 -15.52 -27.43 -0.44
C THR A 34 -16.48 -26.26 -0.63
N LEU A 35 -16.10 -25.07 -0.17
CA LEU A 35 -16.87 -23.83 -0.35
C LEU A 35 -16.56 -23.13 -1.69
N GLY A 36 -15.75 -23.76 -2.56
CA GLY A 36 -15.36 -23.20 -3.84
C GLY A 36 -14.28 -22.15 -3.73
N ILE A 37 -13.41 -22.16 -2.73
CA ILE A 37 -12.24 -21.28 -2.64
C ILE A 37 -10.98 -22.14 -2.81
N ALA A 38 -10.42 -22.13 -4.01
CA ALA A 38 -9.30 -23.01 -4.37
C ALA A 38 -7.99 -22.60 -3.69
N ARG A 39 -7.78 -21.29 -3.54
CA ARG A 39 -6.62 -20.67 -2.88
C ARG A 39 -7.10 -19.57 -1.94
N TRP A 40 -6.43 -19.45 -0.80
CA TRP A 40 -6.75 -18.40 0.17
C TRP A 40 -6.48 -17.01 -0.43
N PRO A 41 -7.48 -16.09 -0.47
CA PRO A 41 -7.39 -14.86 -1.25
C PRO A 41 -6.66 -13.71 -0.57
N TYR A 42 -6.09 -13.92 0.62
CA TYR A 42 -5.33 -12.93 1.41
C TYR A 42 -4.45 -12.01 0.55
N ARG A 43 -3.60 -12.58 -0.32
CA ARG A 43 -2.67 -11.80 -1.15
C ARG A 43 -3.39 -10.83 -2.11
N LYS A 44 -4.52 -11.26 -2.67
CA LYS A 44 -5.31 -10.44 -3.60
C LYS A 44 -6.06 -9.34 -2.85
N LEU A 45 -6.65 -9.66 -1.71
CA LEU A 45 -7.33 -8.67 -0.87
C LEU A 45 -6.36 -7.61 -0.33
N MET A 46 -5.16 -8.02 0.08
CA MET A 46 -4.11 -7.09 0.50
C MET A 46 -3.68 -6.16 -0.66
N SER A 47 -3.61 -6.68 -1.88
CA SER A 47 -3.34 -5.84 -3.05
C SER A 47 -4.45 -4.83 -3.32
N LEU A 48 -5.74 -5.16 -3.09
CA LEU A 48 -6.85 -4.22 -3.24
C LEU A 48 -6.81 -3.15 -2.14
N LYS A 49 -6.54 -3.56 -0.90
CA LYS A 49 -6.36 -2.66 0.24
C LYS A 49 -5.25 -1.63 -0.03
N ASN A 50 -4.09 -2.07 -0.50
CA ASN A 50 -3.00 -1.17 -0.86
C ASN A 50 -3.38 -0.24 -2.02
N LEU A 51 -4.11 -0.75 -3.02
CA LEU A 51 -4.59 0.05 -4.15
C LEU A 51 -5.55 1.16 -3.69
N TYR A 52 -6.44 0.86 -2.75
CA TYR A 52 -7.34 1.84 -2.15
C TYR A 52 -6.57 2.90 -1.37
N TYR A 53 -5.59 2.49 -0.55
CA TYR A 53 -4.74 3.42 0.19
C TYR A 53 -3.94 4.35 -0.74
N ASP A 54 -3.38 3.84 -1.83
CA ASP A 54 -2.71 4.67 -2.83
C ASP A 54 -3.67 5.74 -3.41
N LEU A 55 -4.94 5.40 -3.63
CA LEU A 55 -5.96 6.35 -4.09
C LEU A 55 -6.36 7.37 -3.04
N THR A 56 -6.47 6.99 -1.75
CA THR A 56 -6.79 7.96 -0.69
C THR A 56 -5.68 9.00 -0.54
N VAL A 57 -4.42 8.60 -0.70
CA VAL A 57 -3.28 9.54 -0.73
C VAL A 57 -3.38 10.47 -1.94
N HIS A 58 -3.73 9.95 -3.13
CA HIS A 58 -3.94 10.79 -4.30
C HIS A 58 -5.11 11.76 -4.15
N LEU A 59 -6.19 11.34 -3.49
CA LEU A 59 -7.34 12.19 -3.22
C LEU A 59 -6.96 13.35 -2.30
N LYS A 60 -6.23 13.07 -1.21
CA LYS A 60 -5.73 14.12 -0.30
C LYS A 60 -4.84 15.14 -1.03
N ARG A 61 -3.90 14.67 -1.85
CA ARG A 61 -3.05 15.56 -2.67
C ARG A 61 -3.84 16.40 -3.67
N ALA A 62 -4.91 15.85 -4.25
CA ALA A 62 -5.78 16.58 -5.18
C ALA A 62 -6.57 17.68 -4.46
N LEU A 63 -7.06 17.40 -3.25
CA LEU A 63 -7.71 18.38 -2.39
C LEU A 63 -6.75 19.51 -2.00
N ASP A 64 -5.53 19.17 -1.56
CA ASP A 64 -4.49 20.15 -1.21
C ASP A 64 -4.09 21.02 -2.42
N GLY A 65 -4.10 20.44 -3.63
CA GLY A 65 -3.79 21.12 -4.89
C GLY A 65 -4.98 21.79 -5.58
N ASN A 66 -6.20 21.70 -5.02
CA ASN A 66 -7.45 22.15 -5.62
C ASN A 66 -7.68 21.66 -7.07
N ASP A 67 -7.25 20.43 -7.37
CA ASP A 67 -7.41 19.80 -8.69
C ASP A 67 -8.69 18.95 -8.72
N VAL A 68 -9.79 19.59 -9.11
CA VAL A 68 -11.14 18.99 -9.17
C VAL A 68 -11.20 17.77 -10.09
N ASP A 69 -10.51 17.85 -11.23
CA ASP A 69 -10.44 16.79 -12.25
C ASP A 69 -9.76 15.53 -11.70
N MET A 70 -8.69 15.70 -10.95
CA MET A 70 -7.95 14.62 -10.30
C MET A 70 -8.76 14.02 -9.16
N GLU A 71 -9.47 14.85 -8.39
CA GLU A 71 -10.31 14.45 -7.27
C GLU A 71 -11.47 13.54 -7.73
N GLU A 72 -12.22 13.96 -8.76
CA GLU A 72 -13.33 13.19 -9.32
C GLU A 72 -12.86 11.82 -9.83
N ARG A 73 -11.73 11.78 -10.55
CA ARG A 73 -11.14 10.53 -11.03
C ARG A 73 -10.71 9.62 -9.87
N ALA A 74 -10.14 10.19 -8.80
CA ALA A 74 -9.74 9.42 -7.63
C ALA A 74 -10.96 8.82 -6.92
N ARG A 75 -12.03 9.60 -6.71
CA ARG A 75 -13.30 9.13 -6.15
C ARG A 75 -13.93 8.02 -7.00
N ALA A 76 -14.00 8.20 -8.32
CA ALA A 76 -14.54 7.18 -9.22
C ALA A 76 -13.76 5.86 -9.13
N MET A 77 -12.42 5.91 -9.13
CA MET A 77 -11.59 4.72 -8.97
C MET A 77 -11.75 4.07 -7.59
N MET A 78 -11.98 4.84 -6.53
CA MET A 78 -12.23 4.31 -5.19
C MET A 78 -13.57 3.58 -5.11
N GLU A 79 -14.63 4.12 -5.71
CA GLU A 79 -15.94 3.48 -5.76
C GLU A 79 -15.92 2.15 -6.54
N GLU A 80 -15.17 2.09 -7.65
CA GLU A 80 -14.92 0.82 -8.38
C GLU A 80 -14.23 -0.24 -7.51
N ILE A 81 -13.30 0.16 -6.63
CA ILE A 81 -12.67 -0.77 -5.69
C ILE A 81 -13.67 -1.21 -4.60
N LYS A 82 -14.46 -0.28 -4.04
CA LYS A 82 -15.45 -0.59 -2.99
C LYS A 82 -16.54 -1.52 -3.49
N THR A 83 -17.11 -1.24 -4.65
CA THR A 83 -18.13 -2.09 -5.29
C THR A 83 -17.57 -3.50 -5.53
N TYR A 84 -16.35 -3.61 -6.02
CA TYR A 84 -15.70 -4.91 -6.20
C TYR A 84 -15.38 -5.60 -4.87
N ALA A 85 -14.99 -4.87 -3.82
CA ALA A 85 -14.80 -5.41 -2.49
C ALA A 85 -16.10 -6.01 -1.91
N ALA A 86 -17.22 -5.29 -2.03
CA ALA A 86 -18.54 -5.79 -1.61
C ALA A 86 -18.94 -7.07 -2.36
N LEU A 87 -18.63 -7.17 -3.66
CA LEU A 87 -18.82 -8.40 -4.43
C LEU A 87 -17.98 -9.56 -3.86
N LEU A 88 -16.73 -9.29 -3.48
CA LEU A 88 -15.83 -10.31 -2.91
C LEU A 88 -16.26 -10.77 -1.51
N GLU A 89 -16.91 -9.92 -0.71
CA GLU A 89 -17.47 -10.31 0.58
C GLU A 89 -18.66 -11.26 0.42
N SER A 90 -19.48 -11.04 -0.61
CA SER A 90 -20.58 -11.94 -0.94
C SER A 90 -20.08 -13.30 -1.41
N ASP A 91 -19.06 -13.32 -2.29
CA ASP A 91 -18.51 -14.56 -2.82
C ASP A 91 -17.01 -14.47 -3.18
N LEU A 92 -16.18 -14.99 -2.27
CA LEU A 92 -14.74 -15.09 -2.48
C LEU A 92 -14.37 -16.06 -3.62
N SER A 93 -15.29 -16.95 -4.04
CA SER A 93 -15.02 -17.90 -5.13
C SER A 93 -14.84 -17.20 -6.48
N LEU A 94 -15.33 -15.97 -6.64
CA LEU A 94 -15.11 -15.14 -7.84
C LEU A 94 -13.62 -15.00 -8.17
N LEU A 95 -12.75 -15.02 -7.16
CA LEU A 95 -11.31 -14.94 -7.33
C LEU A 95 -10.69 -16.17 -7.98
N ASN A 96 -11.35 -17.34 -7.94
CA ASN A 96 -10.87 -18.56 -8.58
C ASN A 96 -10.64 -18.38 -10.09
N SER A 97 -11.54 -17.65 -10.75
CA SER A 97 -11.45 -17.37 -12.19
C SER A 97 -10.13 -16.69 -12.57
N PHE A 98 -9.55 -15.91 -11.63
CA PHE A 98 -8.34 -15.12 -11.81
C PHE A 98 -7.07 -15.80 -11.26
N TYR A 99 -7.12 -17.09 -10.90
CA TYR A 99 -5.94 -17.89 -10.54
C TYR A 99 -5.46 -18.81 -11.67
N ASN A 100 -6.22 -18.93 -12.76
CA ASN A 100 -5.97 -19.89 -13.85
C ASN A 100 -5.26 -19.26 -15.08
N GLY A 101 -4.42 -18.25 -14.85
CA GLY A 101 -3.42 -17.77 -15.82
C GLY A 101 -3.90 -16.84 -16.93
N LYS A 102 -5.21 -16.65 -17.16
CA LYS A 102 -5.69 -15.76 -18.23
C LYS A 102 -5.69 -14.27 -17.85
N LYS A 103 -6.13 -13.94 -16.62
CA LYS A 103 -6.14 -12.56 -16.10
C LYS A 103 -5.90 -12.57 -14.59
N ALA A 104 -5.11 -11.64 -14.09
CA ALA A 104 -4.83 -11.51 -12.65
C ALA A 104 -5.92 -10.75 -11.89
N TRP A 105 -6.68 -9.89 -12.57
CA TRP A 105 -7.79 -9.10 -12.05
C TRP A 105 -8.82 -8.84 -13.16
N PRO A 106 -10.05 -8.45 -12.82
CA PRO A 106 -10.97 -7.82 -13.76
C PRO A 106 -10.35 -6.58 -14.43
N ASP A 107 -10.85 -6.23 -15.62
CA ASP A 107 -10.25 -5.16 -16.44
C ASP A 107 -10.33 -3.79 -15.77
N HIS A 108 -11.40 -3.48 -15.02
CA HIS A 108 -11.55 -2.20 -14.30
C HIS A 108 -10.50 -2.05 -13.19
N ILE A 109 -10.30 -3.07 -12.34
CA ILE A 109 -9.25 -3.08 -11.31
C ILE A 109 -7.85 -3.04 -11.94
N LEU A 110 -7.64 -3.75 -13.06
CA LEU A 110 -6.36 -3.73 -13.75
C LEU A 110 -6.01 -2.34 -14.29
N LYS A 111 -6.98 -1.63 -14.87
CA LYS A 111 -6.82 -0.25 -15.34
C LYS A 111 -6.45 0.69 -14.19
N ILE A 112 -7.14 0.61 -13.05
CA ILE A 112 -6.83 1.42 -11.86
C ILE A 112 -5.39 1.16 -11.41
N ARG A 113 -4.99 -0.11 -11.31
CA ARG A 113 -3.63 -0.50 -10.93
C ARG A 113 -2.58 0.06 -11.89
N GLN A 114 -2.83 0.01 -13.20
CA GLN A 114 -1.93 0.58 -14.20
C GLN A 114 -1.80 2.10 -14.04
N THR A 115 -2.90 2.80 -13.80
CA THR A 115 -2.90 4.25 -13.56
C THR A 115 -2.04 4.62 -12.35
N ILE A 116 -2.21 3.91 -11.22
CA ILE A 116 -1.41 4.16 -10.02
C ILE A 116 0.07 3.82 -10.25
N TYR A 117 0.36 2.70 -10.91
CA TYR A 117 1.74 2.32 -11.22
C TYR A 117 2.43 3.36 -12.10
N LYS A 118 1.76 3.85 -13.16
CA LYS A 118 2.29 4.90 -14.04
C LYS A 118 2.58 6.19 -13.27
N LYS A 119 1.67 6.60 -12.37
CA LYS A 119 1.86 7.77 -11.49
C LYS A 119 3.07 7.58 -10.58
N ARG A 120 3.15 6.48 -9.83
CA ARG A 120 4.29 6.18 -8.96
C ARG A 120 5.61 6.17 -9.72
N HIS A 121 5.64 5.57 -10.91
CA HIS A 121 6.84 5.57 -11.74
C HIS A 121 7.26 6.98 -12.14
N ALA A 122 6.30 7.84 -12.53
CA ALA A 122 6.58 9.25 -12.81
C ALA A 122 7.13 10.00 -11.57
N GLU A 123 6.53 9.78 -10.39
CA GLU A 123 7.00 10.35 -9.11
C GLU A 123 8.44 9.94 -8.79
N VAL A 124 8.77 8.65 -8.95
CA VAL A 124 10.14 8.14 -8.73
C VAL A 124 11.15 8.83 -9.65
N LEU A 125 10.79 9.06 -10.92
CA LEU A 125 11.66 9.78 -11.86
C LEU A 125 11.85 11.25 -11.46
N VAL A 126 10.82 11.91 -10.95
CA VAL A 126 10.90 13.28 -10.43
C VAL A 126 11.77 13.34 -9.19
N ASN A 127 11.55 12.46 -8.21
CA ASN A 127 12.32 12.39 -6.98
C ASN A 127 13.80 12.10 -7.25
N LYS A 128 14.10 11.20 -8.20
CA LYS A 128 15.48 10.93 -8.64
C LYS A 128 16.14 12.17 -9.23
N LYS A 129 15.42 12.96 -10.02
CA LYS A 129 15.93 14.24 -10.56
C LYS A 129 16.18 15.27 -9.46
N ILE A 130 15.28 15.37 -8.47
CA ILE A 130 15.44 16.28 -7.33
C ILE A 130 16.67 15.87 -6.51
N ALA A 131 16.81 14.58 -6.18
CA ALA A 131 17.97 14.07 -5.46
C ALA A 131 19.29 14.36 -6.19
N ALA A 132 19.33 14.16 -7.52
CA ALA A 132 20.51 14.48 -8.32
C ALA A 132 20.84 15.99 -8.34
N LYS A 133 19.83 16.87 -8.34
CA LYS A 133 20.04 18.32 -8.23
C LYS A 133 20.58 18.70 -6.86
N ASN A 134 20.02 18.16 -5.79
CA ASN A 134 20.44 18.43 -4.42
C ASN A 134 21.88 17.97 -4.17
N ALA A 135 22.25 16.78 -4.65
CA ALA A 135 23.63 16.30 -4.58
C ALA A 135 24.61 17.21 -5.35
N LYS A 136 24.20 17.75 -6.50
CA LYS A 136 25.01 18.69 -7.28
C LYS A 136 25.17 20.03 -6.56
N SER A 137 24.12 20.56 -5.92
CA SER A 137 24.22 21.80 -5.14
C SER A 137 25.08 21.64 -3.89
N GLU A 138 25.01 20.49 -3.22
CA GLU A 138 25.82 20.17 -2.05
C GLU A 138 27.31 20.04 -2.42
N GLN A 139 27.62 19.40 -3.54
CA GLN A 139 28.98 19.35 -4.09
C GLN A 139 29.54 20.74 -4.46
N VAL A 140 28.70 21.63 -4.99
CA VAL A 140 29.10 23.02 -5.30
C VAL A 140 29.32 23.83 -4.03
N ALA A 141 28.45 23.69 -3.03
CA ALA A 141 28.61 24.33 -1.73
C ALA A 141 29.87 23.87 -1.00
N ALA A 142 30.16 22.56 -1.02
CA ALA A 142 31.38 22.00 -0.43
C ALA A 142 32.65 22.52 -1.12
N ARG A 143 32.65 22.67 -2.46
CA ARG A 143 33.76 23.26 -3.21
C ARG A 143 33.96 24.75 -2.92
N ALA A 144 32.87 25.51 -2.79
CA ALA A 144 32.93 26.93 -2.45
C ALA A 144 33.49 27.16 -1.04
N PHE A 145 33.19 26.25 -0.10
CA PHE A 145 33.74 26.32 1.26
C PHE A 145 35.25 26.00 1.30
N SER A 146 35.72 25.03 0.50
CA SER A 146 37.16 24.74 0.40
C SER A 146 37.97 25.85 -0.30
N ASP A 147 37.38 26.55 -1.27
CA ASP A 147 38.03 27.70 -1.95
C ASP A 147 38.14 28.93 -1.04
N ALA A 148 37.28 29.03 -0.01
CA ALA A 148 37.32 30.14 0.95
C ALA A 148 38.32 29.92 2.10
N SER A 149 38.90 28.73 2.23
CA SER A 149 39.83 28.34 3.30
C SER A 149 41.30 28.26 2.88
N ASP A 150 41.71 28.86 1.77
CA ASP A 150 43.12 28.96 1.37
C ASP A 150 43.89 30.08 2.11
N PHE A 151 43.68 30.17 3.44
CA PHE A 151 44.54 30.95 4.36
C PHE A 151 45.01 30.04 5.49
N ASP A 152 46.15 29.41 5.21
CA ASP A 152 47.23 28.95 6.09
C ASP A 152 46.88 28.54 7.54
N SER A 153 46.85 27.23 7.80
CA SER A 153 47.87 26.59 8.64
C SER A 153 47.54 25.11 8.86
N ARG A 154 48.58 24.30 8.67
CA ARG A 154 48.66 22.92 9.14
C ARG A 154 48.45 22.88 10.65
N ASP A 155 47.62 21.96 11.13
CA ASP A 155 48.05 21.00 12.15
C ASP A 155 47.15 19.76 12.16
N ASP A 156 47.84 18.64 12.35
CA ASP A 156 47.42 17.25 12.35
C ASP A 156 46.84 16.91 13.72
N ASP A 157 45.66 16.30 13.78
CA ASP A 157 45.36 15.36 14.87
C ASP A 157 44.21 14.42 14.49
N ARG A 158 44.60 13.17 14.26
CA ARG A 158 43.73 12.00 14.13
C ARG A 158 43.11 11.66 15.49
N LEU A 159 41.78 11.68 15.57
CA LEU A 159 41.04 11.01 16.63
C LEU A 159 39.93 10.10 16.07
N SER A 160 39.79 8.98 16.76
CA SER A 160 39.17 7.70 16.39
C SER A 160 37.65 7.66 16.60
N ASP A 161 36.99 6.86 15.77
CA ASP A 161 35.76 6.05 15.94
C ASP A 161 34.79 6.36 17.09
N ASP A 162 33.51 6.57 16.76
CA ASP A 162 32.37 5.69 17.11
C ASP A 162 31.04 6.41 16.75
N ASP A 163 30.27 5.86 15.80
CA ASP A 163 28.85 6.24 15.66
C ASP A 163 28.02 5.03 15.18
N SER A 164 27.64 4.21 16.15
CA SER A 164 26.65 3.15 16.00
C SER A 164 25.24 3.76 15.94
N MET A 165 24.74 4.10 14.74
CA MET A 165 23.32 4.42 14.58
C MET A 165 22.43 3.18 14.59
N GLN A 166 21.72 3.01 15.70
CA GLN A 166 20.57 2.11 15.83
C GLN A 166 19.46 2.54 14.86
N THR A 167 19.00 1.60 14.02
CA THR A 167 17.80 1.79 13.21
C THR A 167 16.60 1.37 14.04
N ASP A 168 15.90 2.32 14.65
CA ASP A 168 14.60 2.08 15.26
C ASP A 168 13.60 1.69 14.15
N ARG A 169 13.28 0.40 14.13
CA ARG A 169 12.25 -0.22 13.30
C ARG A 169 10.94 -0.20 14.09
N ASP A 170 10.29 0.94 14.16
CA ASP A 170 8.90 1.01 14.62
C ASP A 170 7.95 0.65 13.47
N GLY A 171 7.91 -0.64 13.14
CA GLY A 171 7.00 -1.25 12.17
C GLY A 171 5.70 -1.77 12.78
N ALA A 172 5.38 -1.42 14.03
CA ALA A 172 4.27 -2.03 14.78
C ALA A 172 2.95 -1.25 14.71
N GLY A 173 2.93 0.00 14.22
CA GLY A 173 1.72 0.83 14.20
C GLY A 173 0.85 0.74 12.93
N ILE A 174 1.29 0.00 11.90
CA ILE A 174 0.68 0.04 10.55
C ILE A 174 -0.43 -1.01 10.37
N GLU A 175 -0.43 -2.07 11.18
CA GLU A 175 -1.37 -3.19 11.01
C GLU A 175 -2.73 -2.96 11.69
N GLU A 176 -2.75 -2.25 12.82
CA GLU A 176 -3.96 -2.05 13.65
C GLU A 176 -4.94 -1.04 13.02
N TYR A 177 -4.43 0.11 12.57
CA TYR A 177 -5.25 1.18 11.95
C TYR A 177 -5.92 0.76 10.64
N ALA A 178 -5.32 -0.22 9.96
CA ALA A 178 -5.73 -0.63 8.63
C ALA A 178 -6.76 -1.78 8.63
N HIS A 179 -7.07 -2.35 9.80
CA HIS A 179 -8.14 -3.34 10.00
C HIS A 179 -9.47 -2.64 10.34
N GLU A 180 -9.42 -1.55 11.14
CA GLU A 180 -10.57 -0.71 11.46
C GLU A 180 -11.15 -0.03 10.22
N TRP A 181 -10.30 0.42 9.28
CA TRP A 181 -10.76 1.10 8.06
C TRP A 181 -11.58 0.24 7.10
N TRP A 182 -11.33 -1.08 7.02
CA TRP A 182 -12.14 -1.95 6.17
C TRP A 182 -13.54 -2.15 6.76
N GLN A 183 -13.66 -2.20 8.09
CA GLN A 183 -14.97 -2.26 8.75
C GLN A 183 -15.70 -0.91 8.73
N LEU A 184 -15.00 0.21 9.00
CA LEU A 184 -15.56 1.57 8.95
C LEU A 184 -16.01 1.98 7.54
N ALA A 185 -15.28 1.60 6.48
CA ALA A 185 -15.66 1.90 5.11
C ALA A 185 -16.94 1.17 4.66
N LEU A 186 -17.41 0.17 5.41
CA LEU A 186 -18.60 -0.63 5.14
C LEU A 186 -19.78 -0.31 6.07
N GLU A 187 -19.56 0.41 7.18
CA GLU A 187 -20.58 0.80 8.16
C GLU A 187 -21.05 2.25 8.06
N GLU A 188 -20.47 3.08 7.19
CA GLU A 188 -20.87 4.49 7.01
C GLU A 188 -21.82 4.67 5.80
N PRO A 189 -23.16 4.71 5.98
CA PRO A 189 -24.07 5.10 4.91
C PRO A 189 -24.08 6.60 4.62
N ASN A 190 -23.38 7.44 5.40
CA ASN A 190 -23.39 8.89 5.21
C ASN A 190 -22.29 9.60 6.03
N PHE A 191 -21.03 9.62 5.55
CA PHE A 191 -20.11 10.66 6.01
C PHE A 191 -20.49 11.96 5.29
N ALA A 192 -21.55 12.58 5.81
CA ALA A 192 -22.04 13.86 5.38
C ALA A 192 -20.91 14.89 5.55
N ILE A 193 -20.67 15.64 4.48
CA ILE A 193 -19.94 16.90 4.49
C ILE A 193 -20.64 17.81 5.53
N ALA A 194 -19.94 18.11 6.61
CA ALA A 194 -20.15 19.27 7.46
C ALA A 194 -18.77 19.79 7.89
#